data_AF-A0A7C5P179-F1
#
_entry.id   AF-A0A7C5P179-F1
#
_cell.length_a   1.000
_cell.length_b   1.000
_cell.length_c   1.000
_cell.angle_alpha   90.00
_cell.angle_beta   90.00
_cell.angle_gamma   90.00
#
_symmetry.space_group_name_H-M   'P 1'
#
loop_
_entity.id
_entity.type
_entity.pdbx_description
1 polymer ?
#
loop_
_entity_poly.entity_id
_entity_poly.type
_entity_poly.pdbx_seq_one_letter_code
_entity_poly.pdbx_strand_id
1 'polypeptide(L)'
;MAVVREITFAQALNEALDYEMSKDPKVVVMGEDVGVYGGIYGVTAGLYDKYGPERVIDTPIAESGFVGTGVGAAATGLLRPVVELMFIDFLGVTFDQIYNQAAKMRYMFGGKA
;
A
#
# COMPACT_ATOMS: atom_id res chain seq x y z
N MET A 1 -8.76 32.79 17.11
CA MET A 1 -9.27 31.47 16.70
C MET A 1 -8.11 30.72 16.07
N ALA A 2 -7.85 29.47 16.46
CA ALA A 2 -6.85 28.66 15.76
C ALA A 2 -7.32 28.49 14.30
N VAL A 3 -6.42 28.75 13.35
CA VAL A 3 -6.70 28.50 11.93
C VAL A 3 -6.77 26.99 11.75
N VAL A 4 -7.94 26.49 11.36
CA VAL A 4 -8.12 25.07 11.02
C VAL A 4 -7.52 24.86 9.63
N ARG A 5 -6.56 23.94 9.52
CA ARG A 5 -5.96 23.57 8.25
C ARG A 5 -6.96 22.73 7.46
N GLU A 6 -7.36 23.22 6.28
CA GLU A 6 -8.26 22.52 5.37
C GLU A 6 -7.46 21.87 4.23
N ILE A 7 -7.63 20.55 4.08
CA ILE A 7 -6.98 19.73 3.05
C ILE A 7 -7.98 18.73 2.47
N THR A 8 -7.74 18.25 1.26
CA THR A 8 -8.55 17.20 0.64
C THR A 8 -8.30 15.84 1.30
N PHE A 9 -9.22 14.90 1.10
CA PHE A 9 -9.04 13.53 1.59
C PHE A 9 -7.79 12.85 0.97
N ALA A 10 -7.54 13.09 -0.32
CA ALA A 10 -6.35 12.58 -1.00
C ALA A 10 -5.05 13.15 -0.40
N GLN A 11 -5.03 14.44 -0.05
CA GLN A 11 -3.89 15.06 0.64
C GLN A 11 -3.70 14.47 2.04
N ALA A 12 -4.78 14.23 2.78
CA ALA A 12 -4.69 13.60 4.10
C ALA A 12 -4.12 12.16 4.03
N LEU A 13 -4.53 11.38 3.03
CA LEU A 13 -3.97 10.04 2.77
C LEU A 13 -2.48 10.12 2.38
N ASN A 14 -2.13 11.04 1.47
CA ASN A 14 -0.74 11.27 1.05
C ASN A 14 0.16 11.59 2.26
N GLU A 15 -0.29 12.51 3.12
CA GLU A 15 0.45 12.88 4.33
C GLU A 15 0.60 11.73 5.32
N ALA A 16 -0.43 10.88 5.45
CA ALA A 16 -0.33 9.69 6.30
C ALA A 16 0.68 8.69 5.76
N LEU A 17 0.69 8.46 4.44
CA LEU A 17 1.69 7.61 3.78
C LEU A 17 3.09 8.20 3.95
N ASP A 18 3.26 9.50 3.67
CA ASP A 18 4.54 10.19 3.79
C ASP A 18 5.08 10.14 5.22
N TYR A 19 4.21 10.38 6.21
CA TYR A 19 4.57 10.32 7.62
C TYR A 19 5.08 8.93 8.02
N GLU A 20 4.36 7.86 7.69
CA GLU A 20 4.78 6.50 8.04
C GLU A 20 6.03 6.06 7.25
N MET A 21 6.11 6.38 5.95
CA MET A 21 7.28 6.07 5.12
C MET A 21 8.55 6.78 5.59
N SER A 22 8.43 7.99 6.13
CA SER A 22 9.55 8.76 6.68
C SER A 22 10.09 8.16 7.98
N LYS A 23 9.23 7.49 8.76
CA LYS A 23 9.56 6.93 10.07
C LYS A 23 10.07 5.50 10.00
N ASP A 24 9.54 4.71 9.08
CA ASP A 24 9.90 3.31 8.95
C ASP A 24 10.36 3.00 7.51
N PRO A 25 11.67 2.68 7.31
CA PRO A 25 12.19 2.35 6.00
C PRO A 25 11.61 1.04 5.42
N LYS A 26 10.90 0.25 6.21
CA LYS A 26 10.22 -0.98 5.76
C LYS A 26 8.88 -0.70 5.08
N VAL A 27 8.30 0.49 5.25
CA VAL A 27 6.99 0.81 4.67
C VAL A 27 7.15 1.05 3.18
N VAL A 28 6.49 0.23 2.36
CA VAL A 28 6.51 0.38 0.90
C VAL A 28 5.09 0.57 0.40
N VAL A 29 4.92 1.37 -0.64
CA VAL A 29 3.63 1.53 -1.34
C VAL A 29 3.74 0.75 -2.65
N MET A 30 2.73 -0.04 -2.96
CA MET A 30 2.69 -0.80 -4.22
C MET A 30 1.27 -0.91 -4.76
N GLY A 31 1.13 -0.86 -6.08
CA GLY A 31 -0.15 -0.93 -6.77
C GLY A 31 -0.04 -0.42 -8.20
N GLU A 32 -1.18 -0.33 -8.87
CA GLU A 32 -1.27 0.17 -10.24
C GLU A 32 -1.18 1.70 -10.26
N ASP A 33 -0.28 2.24 -11.07
CA ASP A 33 -0.06 3.68 -11.27
C ASP A 33 0.31 4.48 -10.01
N VAL A 34 0.68 3.81 -8.90
CA VAL A 34 1.04 4.49 -7.63
C VAL A 34 2.41 5.16 -7.67
N GLY A 35 3.28 4.74 -8.58
CA GLY A 35 4.66 5.21 -8.69
C GLY A 35 4.77 6.53 -9.43
N VAL A 36 5.28 6.50 -10.65
CA VAL A 36 5.63 7.72 -11.41
C VAL A 36 4.40 8.59 -11.68
N TYR A 37 3.23 7.98 -11.86
CA TYR A 37 1.99 8.70 -12.10
C TYR A 37 1.42 9.36 -10.82
N GLY A 38 1.70 8.80 -9.64
CA GLY A 38 1.23 9.33 -8.35
C GLY A 38 -0.20 8.93 -7.96
N GLY A 39 -0.70 7.83 -8.53
CA GLY A 39 -2.03 7.28 -8.32
C GLY A 39 -3.10 8.02 -9.12
N ILE A 40 -4.13 7.31 -9.56
CA ILE A 40 -5.22 7.88 -10.40
C ILE A 40 -5.98 9.02 -9.73
N TYR A 41 -5.96 9.08 -8.39
CA TYR A 41 -6.56 10.14 -7.58
C TYR A 41 -5.53 11.10 -6.96
N GLY A 42 -4.24 10.97 -7.31
CA GLY A 42 -3.17 11.80 -6.78
C GLY A 42 -2.78 11.51 -5.32
N VAL A 43 -3.19 10.36 -4.76
CA VAL A 43 -2.93 9.99 -3.36
C VAL A 43 -1.44 9.75 -3.11
N THR A 44 -0.69 9.24 -4.08
CA THR A 44 0.74 8.93 -3.93
C THR A 44 1.65 9.91 -4.66
N ALA A 45 1.10 11.03 -5.13
CA ALA A 45 1.83 12.07 -5.83
C ALA A 45 3.06 12.56 -5.03
N GLY A 46 4.21 12.64 -5.70
CA GLY A 46 5.49 13.08 -5.13
C GLY A 46 6.20 12.05 -4.24
N LEU A 47 5.56 10.95 -3.84
CA LEU A 47 6.20 9.93 -3.01
C LEU A 47 7.28 9.17 -3.78
N TYR A 48 7.06 8.90 -5.07
CA TYR A 48 8.04 8.25 -5.93
C TYR A 48 9.34 9.04 -6.03
N ASP A 49 9.26 10.35 -6.27
CA ASP A 49 10.43 11.22 -6.34
C ASP A 49 11.17 11.32 -4.98
N LYS A 50 10.42 11.25 -3.87
CA LYS A 50 10.96 11.36 -2.52
C LYS A 50 11.64 10.07 -2.02
N TYR A 51 11.04 8.91 -2.27
CA TYR A 51 11.48 7.63 -1.70
C TYR A 51 12.10 6.66 -2.71
N GLY A 52 11.92 6.91 -4.00
CA GLY A 52 12.46 6.12 -5.08
C GLY A 52 11.66 4.86 -5.43
N PRO A 53 12.04 4.19 -6.54
CA PRO A 53 11.31 3.06 -7.11
C PRO A 53 11.27 1.82 -6.22
N GLU A 54 12.21 1.68 -5.28
CA GLU A 54 12.25 0.55 -4.34
C GLU A 54 11.21 0.66 -3.22
N ARG A 55 10.61 1.85 -3.04
CA ARG A 55 9.68 2.16 -1.93
C ARG A 55 8.29 2.56 -2.42
N VAL A 56 8.17 3.03 -3.66
CA VAL A 56 6.89 3.29 -4.34
C VAL A 56 6.91 2.56 -5.67
N ILE A 57 6.19 1.45 -5.73
CA ILE A 57 6.39 0.39 -6.72
C ILE A 57 5.15 0.28 -7.60
N ASP A 58 5.30 0.61 -8.88
CA ASP A 58 4.27 0.32 -9.89
C ASP A 58 4.22 -1.20 -10.16
N THR A 59 3.00 -1.75 -10.16
CA THR A 59 2.76 -3.17 -10.39
C THR A 59 2.08 -3.42 -11.74
N PRO A 60 2.23 -4.61 -12.33
CA PRO A 60 1.35 -5.04 -13.43
C PRO A 60 -0.12 -5.04 -13.00
N ILE A 61 -1.03 -4.96 -13.97
CA ILE A 61 -2.47 -5.14 -13.76
C ILE A 61 -2.73 -6.63 -13.47
N ALA A 62 -2.55 -7.00 -12.21
CA ALA A 62 -2.61 -8.35 -11.70
C ALA A 62 -2.88 -8.30 -10.19
N GLU A 63 -4.11 -7.98 -9.82
CA GLU A 63 -4.48 -7.60 -8.46
C GLU A 63 -4.24 -8.71 -7.44
N SER A 64 -4.59 -9.96 -7.77
CA SER A 64 -4.24 -11.10 -6.91
C SER A 64 -2.72 -11.25 -6.77
N GLY A 65 -1.96 -10.93 -7.82
CA GLY A 65 -0.51 -11.03 -7.83
C GLY A 65 0.14 -10.04 -6.87
N PHE A 66 -0.16 -8.74 -7.00
CA PHE A 66 0.46 -7.73 -6.15
C PHE A 66 -0.09 -7.73 -4.72
N VAL A 67 -1.37 -8.08 -4.51
CA VAL A 67 -1.90 -8.27 -3.15
C VAL A 67 -1.23 -9.46 -2.47
N GLY A 68 -1.10 -10.60 -3.16
CA GLY A 68 -0.39 -11.76 -2.62
C GLY A 68 1.09 -11.47 -2.36
N THR A 69 1.73 -10.68 -3.22
CA THR A 69 3.11 -10.21 -3.01
C THR A 69 3.22 -9.36 -1.75
N GLY A 70 2.28 -8.44 -1.52
CA GLY A 70 2.19 -7.67 -0.28
C GLY A 70 2.01 -8.56 0.96
N VAL A 71 1.14 -9.57 0.89
CA VAL A 71 0.96 -10.54 1.98
C VAL A 71 2.26 -11.28 2.28
N GLY A 72 2.93 -11.81 1.25
CA GLY A 72 4.21 -12.50 1.39
C GLY A 72 5.30 -11.59 1.96
N ALA A 73 5.43 -10.36 1.44
CA ALA A 73 6.39 -9.37 1.91
C ALA A 73 6.18 -9.03 3.40
N ALA A 74 4.93 -8.84 3.82
CA ALA A 74 4.58 -8.65 5.23
C ALA A 74 4.96 -9.86 6.10
N ALA A 75 4.70 -11.08 5.61
CA ALA A 75 5.01 -12.32 6.33
C ALA A 75 6.52 -12.55 6.54
N THR A 76 7.38 -12.00 5.68
CA THR A 76 8.83 -12.05 5.91
C THR A 76 9.30 -11.17 7.07
N GLY A 77 8.49 -10.21 7.51
CA GLY A 77 8.87 -9.18 8.48
C GLY A 77 9.92 -8.16 7.98
N LEU A 78 10.33 -8.27 6.71
CA LEU A 78 11.29 -7.37 6.08
C LEU A 78 10.62 -6.07 5.63
N LEU A 79 9.37 -6.15 5.16
CA LEU A 79 8.62 -5.02 4.64
C LEU A 79 7.26 -4.87 5.34
N ARG A 80 6.71 -3.66 5.27
CA ARG A 80 5.36 -3.28 5.74
C ARG A 80 4.59 -2.67 4.57
N PRO A 81 4.07 -3.50 3.67
CA PRO A 81 3.47 -3.02 2.44
C PRO A 81 2.11 -2.37 2.66
N VAL A 82 1.92 -1.21 2.03
CA VAL A 82 0.63 -0.58 1.78
C VAL A 82 0.28 -0.86 0.32
N VAL A 83 -0.69 -1.74 0.13
CA VAL A 83 -1.12 -2.18 -1.20
C VAL A 83 -2.33 -1.36 -1.63
N GLU A 84 -2.22 -0.65 -2.75
CA GLU A 84 -3.33 0.10 -3.35
C GLU A 84 -4.02 -0.73 -4.42
N LEU A 85 -5.35 -0.82 -4.33
CA LEU A 85 -6.20 -1.34 -5.38
C LEU A 85 -6.90 -0.15 -6.04
N MET A 86 -6.74 0.00 -7.35
CA MET A 86 -7.18 1.19 -8.08
C MET A 86 -8.68 1.49 -7.86
N PHE A 87 -9.52 0.45 -7.98
CA PHE A 87 -10.96 0.52 -7.71
C PHE A 87 -11.41 -0.65 -6.85
N ILE A 88 -12.35 -0.38 -5.94
CA ILE A 88 -12.91 -1.40 -5.07
C ILE A 88 -13.67 -2.50 -5.84
N ASP A 89 -14.13 -2.20 -7.06
CA ASP A 89 -14.79 -3.14 -7.96
C ASP A 89 -13.90 -4.35 -8.29
N PHE A 90 -12.58 -4.20 -8.24
CA PHE A 90 -11.61 -5.29 -8.45
C PHE A 90 -11.35 -6.12 -7.19
N LEU A 91 -12.00 -5.84 -6.06
CA LEU A 91 -11.83 -6.61 -4.82
C LEU A 91 -12.13 -8.10 -5.01
N GLY A 92 -13.07 -8.43 -5.91
CA GLY A 92 -13.44 -9.82 -6.18
C GLY A 92 -12.27 -10.69 -6.63
N VAL A 93 -11.33 -10.16 -7.43
CA VAL A 93 -10.19 -10.93 -7.93
C VAL A 93 -9.09 -11.12 -6.87
N THR A 94 -9.01 -10.25 -5.86
CA THR A 94 -7.99 -10.34 -4.79
C THR A 94 -8.46 -11.14 -3.58
N PHE A 95 -9.73 -11.55 -3.57
CA PHE A 95 -10.37 -12.05 -2.36
C PHE A 95 -9.72 -13.33 -1.82
N ASP A 96 -9.17 -14.21 -2.67
CA ASP A 96 -8.42 -15.38 -2.18
C ASP A 96 -7.18 -14.98 -1.36
N GLN A 97 -6.42 -14.00 -1.85
CA GLN A 97 -5.24 -13.50 -1.14
C GLN A 97 -5.61 -12.78 0.16
N ILE A 98 -6.70 -12.00 0.18
CA ILE A 98 -7.15 -11.30 1.38
C ILE A 98 -7.75 -12.28 2.40
N TYR A 99 -8.73 -13.06 1.97
CA TYR A 99 -9.54 -13.88 2.85
C TYR A 99 -8.85 -15.17 3.28
N ASN A 100 -8.20 -15.88 2.36
CA ASN A 100 -7.58 -17.16 2.66
C ASN A 100 -6.13 -17.02 3.13
N GLN A 101 -5.37 -16.08 2.57
CA GLN A 101 -3.98 -15.88 2.95
C GLN A 101 -3.87 -14.84 4.08
N ALA A 102 -4.02 -13.55 3.77
CA ALA A 102 -3.73 -12.44 4.70
C ALA A 102 -4.44 -12.59 6.05
N ALA A 103 -5.76 -12.80 6.04
CA ALA A 103 -6.57 -12.82 7.25
C ALA A 103 -6.27 -14.02 8.17
N LYS A 104 -5.87 -15.17 7.60
CA LYS A 104 -5.75 -16.44 8.34
C LYS A 104 -4.31 -16.81 8.66
N MET A 105 -3.34 -16.27 7.93
CA MET A 105 -1.93 -16.63 8.03
C MET A 105 -1.43 -16.64 9.48
N ARG A 106 -1.65 -15.55 10.23
CA ARG A 106 -1.22 -15.46 11.64
C ARG A 106 -1.82 -16.56 12.51
N TYR A 107 -3.08 -16.93 12.31
CA TYR A 107 -3.75 -18.00 13.06
C TYR A 107 -3.23 -19.38 12.66
N MET A 108 -3.17 -19.66 11.35
CA MET A 108 -2.76 -20.96 10.80
C MET A 108 -1.31 -21.33 11.19
N PHE A 109 -0.43 -20.34 11.28
CA PHE A 109 0.97 -20.54 11.67
C PHE A 109 1.24 -20.34 13.17
N GLY A 110 0.18 -20.29 14.00
CA GLY A 110 0.31 -20.19 15.46
C GLY A 110 1.02 -18.92 15.94
N GLY A 111 0.84 -17.80 15.22
CA GLY A 111 1.43 -16.49 15.53
C GLY A 111 2.88 -16.32 15.13
N LYS A 112 3.45 -17.24 14.34
CA LYS A 112 4.86 -17.22 13.89
C LYS A 112 5.08 -16.61 12.51
N ALA A 113 4.00 -16.41 11.77
CA ALA A 113 3.99 -15.66 10.51
C ALA A 113 3.72 -14.18 10.79
#